data_AF-A0A544Y844-F1
#
_entry.id   AF-A0A544Y844-F1
#
_cell.length_a   1.000
_cell.length_b   1.000
_cell.length_c   1.000
_cell.angle_alpha   90.00
_cell.angle_beta   90.00
_cell.angle_gamma   90.00
#
_symmetry.space_group_name_H-M   'P 1'
#
loop_
_entity.id
_entity.type
_entity.pdbx_description
1 polymer ?
#
loop_
_entity_poly.entity_id
_entity_poly.type
_entity_poly.pdbx_seq_one_letter_code
_entity_poly.pdbx_strand_id
1 'polypeptide(L)'
;MLAVTHYRGADFLVSMLGPDASWVRDVEAAGGKAALRRQGRECPILLEEIPSEHRAQILRRYLAGAPGARPHLGLGPTAPLPEFHRIAPRHPVFRIHERPGSYVPRSARRDSRSEPRVAKTAVGS
;
A
#
# COMPACT_ATOMS: atom_id res chain seq x y z
N MET A 1 -6.02 -7.67 0.66
CA MET A 1 -6.14 -7.35 -0.79
C MET A 1 -6.06 -5.83 -0.93
N LEU A 2 -5.24 -5.35 -1.87
CA LEU A 2 -4.92 -3.94 -2.11
C LEU A 2 -5.38 -3.60 -3.54
N ALA A 3 -6.01 -2.45 -3.75
CA ALA A 3 -6.28 -1.93 -5.08
C ALA A 3 -5.96 -0.44 -5.17
N VAL A 4 -5.45 -0.03 -6.33
CA VAL A 4 -5.22 1.37 -6.69
C VAL A 4 -6.52 1.95 -7.23
N THR A 5 -6.90 3.13 -6.76
CA THR A 5 -8.05 3.89 -7.24
C THR A 5 -7.61 5.25 -7.73
N HIS A 6 -7.90 5.53 -9.00
CA HIS A 6 -7.68 6.84 -9.58
C HIS A 6 -8.86 7.77 -9.30
N TYR A 7 -8.59 8.94 -8.72
CA TYR A 7 -9.58 9.94 -8.37
C TYR A 7 -9.00 11.35 -8.44
N ARG A 8 -9.68 12.26 -9.15
CA ARG A 8 -9.28 13.68 -9.31
C ARG A 8 -7.80 13.89 -9.70
N GLY A 9 -7.29 13.07 -10.62
CA GLY A 9 -5.91 13.20 -11.12
C GLY A 9 -4.83 12.64 -10.18
N ALA A 10 -5.20 11.95 -9.10
CA ALA A 10 -4.26 11.29 -8.20
C ALA A 10 -4.61 9.80 -8.02
N ASP A 11 -3.60 9.01 -7.69
CA ASP A 11 -3.74 7.59 -7.38
C ASP A 11 -3.79 7.38 -5.87
N PHE A 12 -4.72 6.54 -5.42
CA PHE A 12 -4.92 6.22 -4.02
C PHE A 12 -4.87 4.71 -3.78
N LEU A 13 -4.31 4.29 -2.64
CA LEU A 13 -4.42 2.94 -2.11
C LEU A 13 -5.46 2.91 -1.00
N VAL A 14 -6.29 1.88 -1.00
CA VAL A 14 -7.32 1.67 0.03
C VAL A 14 -7.06 0.36 0.75
N SER A 15 -7.03 0.40 2.09
CA SER A 15 -7.04 -0.80 2.92
C SER A 15 -8.47 -1.25 3.23
N MET A 16 -8.96 -2.23 2.47
CA MET A 16 -10.27 -2.84 2.74
C MET A 16 -10.32 -3.64 4.04
N LEU A 17 -9.17 -4.18 4.47
CA LEU A 17 -9.05 -5.00 5.68
C LEU A 17 -8.77 -4.16 6.93
N GLY A 18 -8.78 -2.84 6.78
CA GLY A 18 -8.59 -1.90 7.88
C GLY A 18 -7.13 -1.65 8.26
N PRO A 19 -6.90 -0.97 9.40
CA PRO A 19 -5.57 -0.54 9.84
C PRO A 19 -4.67 -1.71 10.28
N ASP A 20 -5.24 -2.85 10.67
CA ASP A 20 -4.47 -4.00 11.16
C ASP A 20 -3.84 -4.85 10.06
N ALA A 21 -4.05 -4.50 8.79
CA ALA A 21 -3.41 -5.18 7.69
C ALA A 21 -1.88 -5.01 7.79
N SER A 22 -1.12 -6.11 7.71
CA SER A 22 0.35 -6.11 7.84
C SER A 22 1.01 -4.97 7.03
N TRP A 23 0.62 -4.81 5.77
CA TRP A 23 1.19 -3.79 4.90
C TRP A 23 0.92 -2.35 5.37
N VAL A 24 -0.21 -2.07 6.04
CA VAL A 24 -0.51 -0.74 6.60
C VAL A 24 0.48 -0.44 7.71
N ARG A 25 0.66 -1.38 8.64
CA ARG A 25 1.65 -1.27 9.72
C ARG A 25 3.06 -1.15 9.18
N ASP A 26 3.41 -1.91 8.13
CA ASP A 26 4.73 -1.84 7.50
C ASP A 26 4.96 -0.46 6.86
N VAL A 27 3.96 0.11 6.20
CA VAL A 27 4.02 1.45 5.60
C VAL A 27 4.13 2.52 6.66
N GLU A 28 3.33 2.44 7.73
CA GLU A 28 3.40 3.36 8.88
C GLU A 28 4.80 3.30 9.53
N ALA A 29 5.31 2.10 9.82
CA ALA A 29 6.64 1.89 10.37
C ALA A 29 7.76 2.41 9.44
N ALA A 30 7.56 2.34 8.13
CA ALA A 30 8.49 2.87 7.13
C ALA A 30 8.34 4.40 6.88
N GLY A 31 7.44 5.07 7.60
CA GLY A 31 7.15 6.50 7.41
C GLY A 31 6.58 6.80 6.02
N GLY A 32 5.67 5.94 5.54
CA GLY A 32 5.02 6.07 4.23
C GLY A 32 5.84 5.55 3.05
N LYS A 33 7.08 5.10 3.25
CA LYS A 33 7.94 4.64 2.15
C LYS A 33 7.52 3.24 1.70
N ALA A 34 7.22 3.07 0.41
CA ALA A 34 6.86 1.78 -0.16
C ALA A 34 7.39 1.64 -1.60
N ALA A 35 7.22 0.47 -2.19
CA ALA A 35 7.52 0.22 -3.59
C ALA A 35 6.33 -0.45 -4.27
N LEU A 36 5.92 0.07 -5.43
CA LEU A 36 4.91 -0.53 -6.28
C LEU A 36 5.58 -1.28 -7.42
N ARG A 37 5.13 -2.50 -7.67
CA ARG A 37 5.57 -3.27 -8.83
C ARG A 37 4.61 -3.05 -10.00
N ARG A 38 5.03 -2.25 -10.98
CA ARG A 38 4.29 -1.99 -12.22
C ARG A 38 5.10 -2.48 -13.42
N GLN A 39 4.49 -3.28 -14.29
CA GLN A 39 5.11 -3.79 -15.53
C GLN A 39 6.51 -4.42 -15.30
N GLY A 40 6.68 -5.19 -14.21
CA GLY A 40 7.95 -5.83 -13.86
C GLY A 40 9.02 -4.89 -13.28
N ARG A 41 8.75 -3.59 -13.16
CA ARG A 41 9.62 -2.60 -12.53
C ARG A 41 9.15 -2.30 -11.12
N GLU A 42 10.11 -2.12 -10.22
CA GLU A 42 9.87 -1.67 -8.86
C GLU A 42 10.03 -0.16 -8.82
N CYS A 43 8.93 0.54 -8.56
CA CYS A 43 8.88 2.00 -8.50
C CYS A 43 8.75 2.41 -7.03
N PRO A 44 9.72 3.16 -6.49
CA PRO A 44 9.61 3.73 -5.15
C PRO A 44 8.50 4.76 -5.11
N ILE A 45 7.71 4.72 -4.04
CA ILE A 45 6.60 5.62 -3.82
C ILE A 45 6.59 6.10 -2.37
N LEU A 46 5.92 7.22 -2.15
CA LEU A 46 5.54 7.68 -0.83
C LEU A 46 4.01 7.58 -0.70
N LEU A 47 3.57 7.01 0.42
CA LEU A 47 2.19 6.88 0.81
C LEU A 47 1.90 7.91 1.89
N GLU A 48 1.03 8.86 1.56
CA GLU A 48 0.54 9.87 2.49
C GLU A 48 -0.86 9.45 2.94
N GLU A 49 -1.06 9.23 4.24
CA GLU A 49 -2.38 8.90 4.76
C GLU A 49 -3.31 10.11 4.65
N ILE A 50 -4.50 9.88 4.07
CA ILE A 50 -5.53 10.89 3.94
C ILE A 50 -6.34 10.94 5.23
N PRO A 51 -6.65 12.12 5.81
CA PRO A 51 -7.54 12.22 6.97
C PRO A 51 -8.93 11.63 6.71
N SER A 52 -9.53 11.01 7.74
CA SER A 52 -10.77 10.23 7.62
C SER A 52 -11.94 11.00 6.97
N GLU A 53 -12.06 12.27 7.29
CA GLU A 53 -13.04 13.24 6.79
C GLU A 53 -12.99 13.41 5.27
N HIS A 54 -11.84 13.13 4.64
CA HIS A 54 -11.64 13.28 3.20
C HIS A 54 -11.73 11.95 2.42
N ARG A 55 -11.85 10.81 3.11
CA ARG A 55 -11.81 9.48 2.47
C ARG A 55 -13.11 9.10 1.76
N ALA A 56 -14.25 9.66 2.16
CA ALA A 56 -15.58 9.19 1.75
C ALA A 56 -15.76 9.13 0.22
N GLN A 57 -15.33 10.18 -0.50
CA GLN A 57 -15.44 10.22 -1.97
C GLN A 57 -14.49 9.22 -2.66
N ILE A 58 -13.32 8.98 -2.06
CA ILE A 58 -12.33 8.01 -2.57
C ILE A 58 -12.86 6.59 -2.37
N LEU A 59 -13.42 6.27 -1.20
CA LEU A 59 -14.04 4.96 -0.90
C LEU A 59 -15.22 4.66 -1.83
N ARG A 60 -16.04 5.67 -2.13
CA ARG A 60 -17.13 5.51 -3.11
C ARG A 60 -16.59 5.21 -4.52
N ARG A 61 -15.55 5.93 -4.96
CA ARG A 61 -14.90 5.68 -6.25
C ARG A 61 -14.24 4.30 -6.30
N TYR A 62 -13.62 3.90 -5.20
CA TYR A 62 -13.00 2.59 -5.01
C TYR A 62 -14.02 1.46 -5.20
N LEU A 63 -15.18 1.53 -4.53
CA LEU A 63 -16.24 0.53 -4.69
C LEU A 63 -16.81 0.44 -6.11
N ALA A 64 -16.79 1.54 -6.86
CA ALA A 64 -17.21 1.53 -8.26
C ALA A 64 -16.23 0.78 -9.17
N GLY A 65 -14.92 0.82 -8.85
CA GLY A 65 -13.87 0.11 -9.59
C GLY A 65 -13.59 -1.32 -9.11
N ALA A 66 -13.95 -1.63 -7.86
CA ALA A 66 -13.70 -2.93 -7.23
C ALA A 66 -15.00 -3.53 -6.65
N PRO A 67 -15.86 -4.16 -7.47
CA PRO A 67 -17.10 -4.79 -6.99
C PRO A 67 -16.87 -5.86 -5.92
N GLY A 68 -15.73 -6.56 -5.96
CA GLY A 68 -15.33 -7.56 -4.96
C GLY A 68 -15.04 -6.98 -3.56
N ALA A 69 -14.93 -5.65 -3.44
CA ALA A 69 -14.75 -4.98 -2.16
C ALA A 69 -16.04 -4.81 -1.34
N ARG A 70 -17.21 -4.95 -1.98
CA ARG A 70 -18.51 -4.67 -1.36
C ARG A 70 -18.75 -5.46 -0.06
N PRO A 71 -18.45 -6.77 0.03
CA PRO A 71 -18.65 -7.52 1.28
C PRO A 71 -17.77 -7.01 2.43
N HIS A 72 -16.63 -6.39 2.13
CA HIS A 72 -15.69 -5.90 3.15
C HIS A 72 -16.06 -4.50 3.67
N LEU A 73 -16.63 -3.64 2.82
CA LEU A 73 -17.03 -2.28 3.21
C LEU A 73 -18.47 -2.20 3.72
N GLY A 74 -19.30 -3.22 3.44
CA GLY A 74 -20.72 -3.24 3.81
C GLY A 74 -21.58 -2.21 3.07
N LEU A 75 -21.05 -1.55 2.03
CA LEU A 75 -21.74 -0.54 1.24
C LEU A 75 -21.74 -0.89 -0.26
N GLY A 76 -22.76 -0.40 -0.95
CA GLY A 76 -22.81 -0.37 -2.41
C GLY A 76 -22.19 0.93 -2.98
N PRO A 77 -21.80 0.95 -4.27
CA PRO A 77 -21.20 2.14 -4.90
C PRO A 77 -22.18 3.33 -5.03
N THR A 78 -23.49 3.07 -4.92
CA THR A 78 -24.57 4.07 -4.94
C THR A 78 -25.02 4.51 -3.55
N ALA A 79 -24.40 4.00 -2.47
CA ALA A 79 -24.76 4.39 -1.11
C ALA A 79 -24.55 5.90 -0.88
N PRO A 80 -25.33 6.52 0.02
CA PRO A 80 -25.17 7.93 0.35
C PRO A 80 -23.77 8.25 0.87
N LEU A 81 -23.22 9.42 0.51
CA LEU A 81 -21.90 9.86 0.96
C LEU A 81 -21.74 9.87 2.50
N PRO A 82 -22.76 10.22 3.31
CA PRO A 82 -22.68 10.12 4.77
C PRO A 82 -22.37 8.70 5.29
N GLU A 83 -22.82 7.64 4.63
CA GLU A 83 -22.49 6.27 5.04
C GLU A 83 -20.99 5.99 4.84
N PHE A 84 -20.40 6.54 3.78
CA PHE A 84 -18.96 6.44 3.56
C PHE A 84 -18.15 7.19 4.62
N HIS A 85 -18.65 8.33 5.11
CA HIS A 85 -18.00 9.04 6.22
C HIS A 85 -17.98 8.20 7.50
N ARG A 86 -19.05 7.43 7.79
CA ARG A 86 -19.11 6.58 8.98
C ARG A 86 -18.08 5.44 8.97
N ILE A 87 -17.83 4.86 7.80
CA ILE A 87 -16.85 3.76 7.67
C ILE A 87 -15.41 4.24 7.46
N ALA A 88 -15.21 5.49 7.05
CA ALA A 88 -13.90 6.04 6.69
C ALA A 88 -12.79 5.84 7.75
N PRO A 89 -13.04 5.97 9.06
CA PRO A 89 -12.01 5.71 10.07
C PRO A 89 -11.49 4.26 10.06
N ARG A 90 -12.30 3.31 9.60
CA ARG A 90 -11.99 1.87 9.58
C ARG A 90 -11.28 1.44 8.29
N HIS A 91 -11.18 2.33 7.32
CA HIS A 91 -10.58 2.04 6.02
C HIS A 91 -9.51 3.09 5.70
N PRO A 92 -8.25 2.85 6.12
CA PRO A 92 -7.12 3.69 5.75
C PRO A 92 -7.03 3.90 4.24
N VAL A 93 -6.78 5.14 3.84
CA VAL A 93 -6.60 5.55 2.45
C VAL A 93 -5.31 6.34 2.35
N PHE A 94 -4.47 5.97 1.39
CA PHE A 94 -3.18 6.60 1.17
C PHE A 94 -3.12 7.17 -0.23
N ARG A 95 -2.66 8.42 -0.37
CA ARG A 95 -2.29 8.99 -1.66
C ARG A 95 -0.92 8.47 -2.07
N ILE A 96 -0.82 8.02 -3.31
CA ILE A 96 0.45 7.61 -3.92
C ILE A 96 1.12 8.85 -4.49
N HIS A 97 2.35 9.10 -4.05
CA HIS A 97 3.28 10.03 -4.66
C HIS A 97 4.41 9.24 -5.29
N GLU A 98 4.58 9.34 -6.61
CA GLU A 98 5.75 8.77 -7.27
C GLU A 98 6.99 9.52 -6.84
N ARG A 99 8.05 8.79 -6.45
CA ARG A 99 9.35 9.43 -6.26
C ARG A 99 10.08 9.45 -7.60
N PRO A 100 10.36 10.64 -8.18
CA PRO A 100 11.26 10.69 -9.32
C PRO A 100 12.65 10.18 -8.90
N GLY A 101 13.20 9.23 -9.66
CA GLY A 101 14.64 8.95 -9.65
C GLY A 101 15.18 7.84 -8.74
N SER A 102 14.37 7.02 -8.07
CA SER A 102 14.91 5.92 -7.21
C SER A 102 14.64 4.52 -7.76
N TYR A 103 14.84 4.34 -9.06
CA TYR A 103 14.90 2.98 -9.63
C TYR A 103 16.24 2.34 -9.26
N VAL A 104 16.23 1.36 -8.35
CA VAL A 104 17.34 0.41 -8.22
C VAL A 104 16.91 -0.88 -8.91
N PRO A 105 17.42 -1.18 -10.12
CA PRO A 105 17.08 -2.42 -10.81
C PRO A 105 17.41 -3.62 -9.92
N ARG A 106 16.52 -4.61 -9.87
CA ARG A 106 16.72 -5.87 -9.14
C ARG A 106 17.94 -6.66 -9.64
N SER A 107 18.49 -6.33 -10.80
CA SER A 107 19.78 -6.86 -11.29
C SER A 107 21.00 -6.30 -10.54
N ALA A 108 20.89 -5.16 -9.86
CA ALA A 108 21.99 -4.56 -9.09
C ALA A 108 22.21 -5.22 -7.71
N ARG A 109 21.37 -6.19 -7.29
CA ARG A 109 21.58 -6.99 -6.06
C ARG A 109 22.30 -8.33 -6.29
N ARG A 110 22.75 -8.63 -7.52
CA ARG A 110 23.45 -9.87 -7.84
C ARG A 110 24.86 -9.65 -8.41
N ASP A 111 25.50 -8.54 -8.05
CA ASP A 111 26.92 -8.32 -8.33
C ASP A 111 27.56 -7.51 -7.19
N SER A 112 27.78 -8.20 -6.07
CA SER A 112 28.70 -7.76 -5.02
C SER A 112 29.16 -8.99 -4.25
N ARG A 113 30.09 -9.68 -4.93
CA ARG A 113 31.26 -10.35 -4.36
C ARG A 113 31.07 -11.62 -3.51
N SER A 114 31.52 -12.72 -4.09
CA SER A 114 32.04 -13.89 -3.42
C SER A 114 33.12 -13.53 -2.37
N GLU A 115 32.87 -13.95 -1.12
CA GLU A 115 33.75 -14.62 -0.15
C GLU A 115 34.94 -13.88 0.53
N PRO A 116 35.30 -14.24 1.79
CA PRO A 116 35.73 -15.59 2.17
C PRO A 116 35.06 -16.25 3.39
N ARG A 117 35.04 -17.59 3.32
CA ARG A 117 34.95 -18.54 4.44
C ARG A 117 35.87 -18.17 5.61
N VAL A 118 35.33 -18.23 6.83
CA VAL A 118 36.05 -18.80 7.98
C VAL A 118 35.09 -19.76 8.69
N ALA A 119 35.43 -21.04 8.65
CA ALA A 119 34.88 -22.06 9.51
C ALA A 119 35.38 -21.86 10.95
N LYS A 120 34.55 -22.16 11.96
CA LYS A 120 35.05 -22.72 13.23
C LYS A 120 34.08 -23.76 13.79
N THR A 121 34.70 -24.89 14.11
CA THR A 121 34.26 -26.21 14.55
C THR A 121 33.66 -26.22 15.96
N ALA A 122 32.89 -27.29 16.23
CA ALA A 122 32.30 -27.71 17.50
C ALA A 122 33.30 -28.00 18.65
N VAL A 123 32.77 -28.03 19.88
CA VAL A 123 32.99 -28.93 21.06
C VAL A 123 32.02 -28.38 22.14
N GLY A 124 31.18 -29.09 22.88
CA GLY A 124 31.21 -30.46 23.42
C GLY A 124 31.24 -30.34 24.95
N SER A 125 30.22 -30.88 25.63
CA SER A 125 30.25 -31.42 27.00
C SER A 125 29.00 -32.26 27.19
#